data_AF-A0A233V7S5-F1
#
_entry.id   AF-A0A233V7S5-F1
#
_cell.length_a   1.000
_cell.length_b   1.000
_cell.length_c   1.000
_cell.angle_alpha   90.00
_cell.angle_beta   90.00
_cell.angle_gamma   90.00
#
_symmetry.space_group_name_H-M   'P 1'
#
loop_
_entity.id
_entity.type
_entity.pdbx_description
1 polymer ?
#
loop_
_entity_poly.entity_id
_entity_poly.type
_entity_poly.pdbx_seq_one_letter_code
_entity_poly.pdbx_strand_id
1 'polypeptide(L)'
;MAKYRTEFKVKVAKEYLKSNISYKYLSEKYCIPDKGLIIRWVNDFREKGIEGLKPKKRGRSSKMPKSPKKSKDIKIDSSENLTNLGDNSLTETQLKEKIKKLEEKNYWLQLENDALKKR
;
A
#
# COMPACT_ATOMS: atom_id res chain seq x y z
N MET A 1 1.80 21.68 3.11
CA MET A 1 1.98 20.23 3.39
C MET A 1 0.71 19.43 3.15
N ALA A 2 0.83 18.17 2.76
CA ALA A 2 -0.23 17.19 2.96
C ALA A 2 -0.15 16.70 4.43
N LYS A 3 -1.19 16.93 5.23
CA LYS A 3 -1.24 16.55 6.66
C LYS A 3 -1.22 15.03 6.87
N TYR A 4 -1.58 14.26 5.83
CA TYR A 4 -1.69 12.81 5.86
C TYR A 4 -0.88 12.18 4.73
N ARG A 5 -0.04 11.19 5.07
CA ARG A 5 0.72 10.36 4.11
C ARG A 5 -0.24 9.49 3.27
N THR A 6 0.16 9.15 2.05
CA THR A 6 -0.68 8.34 1.14
C THR A 6 -1.02 6.98 1.71
N GLU A 7 -0.05 6.29 2.32
CA GLU A 7 -0.26 4.99 3.00
C GLU A 7 -1.36 5.05 4.06
N PHE A 8 -1.36 6.12 4.87
CA PHE A 8 -2.38 6.33 5.89
C PHE A 8 -3.78 6.46 5.28
N LYS A 9 -3.91 7.27 4.21
CA LYS A 9 -5.20 7.42 3.50
C LYS A 9 -5.68 6.10 2.91
N VAL A 10 -4.76 5.31 2.33
CA VAL A 10 -5.07 3.99 1.77
C VAL A 10 -5.56 3.05 2.86
N LYS A 11 -4.92 3.04 4.03
CA LYS A 11 -5.34 2.24 5.18
C LYS A 11 -6.78 2.57 5.61
N VAL A 12 -7.08 3.85 5.80
CA VAL A 12 -8.42 4.32 6.20
C VAL A 12 -9.48 3.96 5.15
N ALA A 13 -9.18 4.18 3.86
CA ALA A 13 -10.10 3.86 2.78
C ALA A 13 -10.37 2.36 2.65
N LYS A 14 -9.34 1.51 2.77
CA LYS A 14 -9.48 0.05 2.74
C LYS A 14 -10.29 -0.48 3.92
N GLU A 15 -10.10 0.09 5.10
CA GLU A 15 -10.88 -0.32 6.28
C GLU A 15 -12.37 -0.04 6.11
N TYR A 16 -12.71 1.13 5.57
CA TYR A 16 -14.10 1.45 5.22
C TYR A 16 -14.70 0.47 4.20
N LEU A 17 -13.92 0.02 3.22
CA LEU A 17 -14.39 -0.93 2.21
C LEU A 17 -14.50 -2.37 2.73
N LYS A 18 -13.67 -2.74 3.72
CA LYS A 18 -13.66 -4.08 4.32
C LYS A 18 -14.75 -4.25 5.39
N SER A 19 -15.10 -3.18 6.09
CA SER A 19 -15.97 -3.23 7.26
C SER A 19 -17.20 -2.33 7.05
N ASN A 20 -18.38 -2.77 7.50
CA ASN A 20 -19.61 -1.96 7.49
C ASN A 20 -19.60 -0.92 8.61
N ILE A 21 -18.62 -0.02 8.60
CA ILE A 21 -18.43 1.04 9.60
C ILE A 21 -18.82 2.40 9.03
N SER A 22 -19.33 3.29 9.88
CA SER A 22 -19.69 4.65 9.48
C SER A 22 -18.46 5.54 9.31
N TYR A 23 -18.56 6.57 8.46
CA TYR A 23 -17.51 7.59 8.33
C TYR A 23 -17.24 8.33 9.64
N LYS A 24 -18.27 8.49 10.49
CA LYS A 24 -18.14 9.12 11.81
C LYS A 24 -17.22 8.30 12.72
N TYR A 25 -17.46 7.00 12.80
CA TYR A 25 -16.64 6.09 13.59
C TYR A 25 -15.17 6.09 13.12
N LEU A 26 -14.93 6.08 11.81
CA LEU A 26 -13.57 6.20 11.28
C LEU A 26 -12.91 7.53 11.64
N SER A 27 -13.67 8.62 11.64
CA SER A 27 -13.19 9.94 12.06
C SER A 27 -12.71 9.92 13.51
N GLU A 28 -13.49 9.31 14.40
CA GLU A 28 -13.17 9.16 15.82
C GLU A 28 -11.96 8.24 16.03
N LYS A 29 -11.99 7.06 15.41
CA LYS A 29 -10.93 6.04 15.50
C LYS A 29 -9.56 6.56 15.06
N TYR A 30 -9.52 7.38 14.01
CA TYR A 30 -8.30 7.92 13.44
C TYR A 30 -8.01 9.37 13.86
N CYS A 31 -8.80 9.92 14.79
CA CYS A 31 -8.73 11.31 15.24
C CYS A 31 -8.68 12.31 14.07
N ILE A 32 -9.45 12.04 13.01
CA ILE A 32 -9.58 12.92 11.86
C ILE A 32 -10.69 13.94 12.19
N PRO A 33 -10.42 15.25 12.12
CA PRO A 33 -11.41 16.26 12.51
C PRO A 33 -12.63 16.31 11.60
N ASP A 34 -12.46 15.98 10.31
CA ASP A 34 -13.51 16.08 9.31
C ASP A 34 -13.73 14.73 8.61
N LYS A 35 -14.94 14.18 8.77
CA LYS A 35 -15.39 12.98 8.04
C LYS A 35 -15.41 13.20 6.52
N GLY A 36 -15.56 14.44 6.06
CA GLY A 36 -15.50 14.82 4.65
C GLY A 36 -14.15 14.50 4.00
N LEU A 37 -13.05 14.54 4.76
CA LEU A 37 -11.74 14.08 4.29
C LEU A 37 -11.75 12.58 3.98
N ILE A 38 -12.37 11.78 4.84
CA ILE A 38 -12.46 10.33 4.69
C ILE A 38 -13.32 10.00 3.46
N ILE A 39 -14.47 10.67 3.30
CA ILE A 39 -15.34 10.50 2.13
C ILE A 39 -14.56 10.77 0.84
N ARG A 40 -13.80 11.87 0.77
CA ARG A 40 -12.95 12.18 -0.39
C ARG A 40 -11.92 11.09 -0.66
N TRP A 41 -11.25 10.57 0.37
CA TRP A 41 -10.28 9.50 0.18
C TRP A 41 -10.92 8.21 -0.31
N VAL A 42 -12.09 7.84 0.22
CA VAL A 42 -12.82 6.66 -0.24
C VAL A 42 -13.26 6.84 -1.69
N ASN A 43 -13.75 8.01 -2.08
CA ASN A 43 -14.16 8.28 -3.46
C ASN A 43 -12.96 8.26 -4.42
N ASP A 44 -11.88 8.99 -4.10
CA ASP A 44 -10.64 8.98 -4.88
C ASP A 44 -10.08 7.55 -5.03
N PHE A 45 -10.19 6.73 -3.98
CA PHE A 45 -9.77 5.34 -3.99
C PHE A 45 -10.69 4.43 -4.84
N ARG A 46 -12.01 4.68 -4.83
CA ARG A 46 -12.97 3.95 -5.69
C ARG A 46 -12.76 4.26 -7.17
N GLU A 47 -12.47 5.52 -7.50
CA GLU A 47 -12.30 5.94 -8.89
C GLU A 47 -10.92 5.58 -9.48
N LYS A 48 -9.86 5.75 -8.68
CA LYS A 48 -8.46 5.73 -9.18
C LYS A 48 -7.54 4.85 -8.34
N GLY A 49 -8.08 4.07 -7.40
CA GLY A 49 -7.29 3.24 -6.51
C GLY A 49 -6.28 4.04 -5.69
N ILE A 50 -5.09 3.46 -5.51
CA ILE A 50 -4.00 4.09 -4.76
C ILE A 50 -3.53 5.40 -5.43
N GLU A 51 -3.64 5.50 -6.76
CA GLU A 51 -3.20 6.67 -7.51
C GLU A 51 -4.01 7.92 -7.19
N GLY A 52 -5.31 7.75 -6.91
CA GLY A 52 -6.19 8.85 -6.48
C GLY A 52 -5.74 9.53 -5.19
N LEU A 53 -5.08 8.77 -4.31
CA LEU A 53 -4.63 9.22 -2.99
C LEU A 53 -3.20 9.79 -2.99
N LYS A 54 -2.46 9.67 -4.11
CA LYS A 54 -1.12 10.25 -4.27
C LYS A 54 -1.20 11.78 -4.17
N PRO A 55 -0.18 12.44 -3.58
CA PRO A 55 -0.16 13.90 -3.48
C PRO A 55 -0.10 14.51 -4.89
N LYS A 56 -1.15 15.24 -5.26
CA LYS A 56 -1.18 16.01 -6.50
C LYS A 56 -0.34 17.27 -6.33
N LYS A 57 0.42 17.63 -7.37
CA LYS A 57 1.18 18.89 -7.40
C LYS A 57 0.18 20.05 -7.24
N ARG A 58 0.27 20.80 -6.14
CA ARG A 58 -0.55 22.00 -5.94
C ARG A 58 0.01 23.13 -6.80
N GLY A 59 -0.88 23.88 -7.45
CA GLY A 59 -0.55 25.08 -8.22
C GLY A 59 -0.90 24.98 -9.71
N ARG A 60 -1.09 26.14 -10.34
CA ARG A 60 -1.26 26.26 -11.80
C ARG A 60 0.05 25.83 -12.46
N SER A 61 0.00 24.96 -13.46
CA SER A 61 1.19 24.72 -14.29
C SER A 61 1.62 26.06 -14.85
N SER A 62 2.84 26.49 -14.53
CA SER A 62 3.42 27.70 -15.12
C SER A 62 3.38 27.56 -16.64
N LYS A 63 2.90 28.61 -17.32
CA LYS A 63 2.92 28.72 -18.79
C LYS A 63 4.33 29.00 -19.32
N MET A 64 5.27 29.34 -18.45
CA MET A 64 6.65 29.54 -18.85
C MET A 64 7.35 28.19 -19.13
N PRO A 65 8.22 28.13 -20.16
CA PRO A 65 9.09 26.99 -20.37
C PRO A 65 9.86 26.70 -19.09
N LYS A 66 9.68 25.50 -18.54
CA LYS A 66 10.45 25.09 -17.37
C LYS A 66 11.89 24.91 -17.84
N SER A 67 12.82 25.65 -17.23
CA SER A 67 14.24 25.37 -17.40
C SER A 67 14.50 23.90 -17.06
N PRO A 68 15.41 23.22 -17.78
CA PRO A 68 15.71 21.82 -17.55
C PRO A 68 16.32 21.69 -16.14
N LYS A 69 15.52 21.20 -15.20
CA LYS A 69 16.03 20.79 -13.90
C LYS A 69 16.80 19.50 -14.13
N LYS A 70 18.13 19.55 -14.04
CA LYS A 70 19.00 18.37 -13.88
C LYS A 70 18.47 17.56 -12.69
N SER A 71 17.72 16.50 -12.97
CA SER A 71 17.50 15.42 -12.03
C SER A 71 18.83 14.69 -11.90
N LYS A 72 19.41 14.74 -10.70
CA LYS A 72 20.46 13.78 -10.32
C LYS A 72 19.76 12.43 -10.27
N ASP A 73 20.08 11.57 -11.23
CA ASP A 73 19.72 10.16 -11.19
C ASP A 73 20.41 9.55 -9.97
N ILE A 74 19.64 9.29 -8.92
CA ILE A 74 20.07 8.39 -7.86
C ILE A 74 19.76 6.98 -8.38
N LYS A 75 20.79 6.36 -8.98
CA LYS A 75 20.85 4.90 -9.13
C LYS A 75 20.92 4.30 -7.73
N ILE A 76 19.92 3.51 -7.34
CA ILE A 76 20.06 2.53 -6.25
C ILE A 76 19.65 1.20 -6.86
N ASP A 77 20.67 0.41 -7.15
CA ASP A 77 20.55 -1.00 -7.47
C ASP A 77 20.86 -1.81 -6.20
N SER A 78 20.04 -2.87 -6.00
CA SER A 78 20.27 -4.07 -5.18
C SER A 78 20.07 -4.07 -3.64
N SER A 79 19.15 -4.98 -3.23
CA SER A 79 18.94 -5.70 -1.95
C SER A 79 18.78 -4.90 -0.65
N GLU A 80 17.85 -5.16 0.29
CA GLU A 80 17.13 -6.38 0.66
C GLU A 80 16.02 -5.98 1.68
N ASN A 81 14.84 -6.60 1.58
CA ASN A 81 13.77 -6.69 2.61
C ASN A 81 13.06 -5.41 3.14
N LEU A 82 11.85 -5.14 2.62
CA LEU A 82 10.59 -5.22 3.39
C LEU A 82 9.37 -4.96 2.49
N THR A 83 8.33 -5.73 2.77
CA THR A 83 7.22 -6.10 1.89
C THR A 83 6.05 -5.12 1.84
N ASN A 84 5.38 -5.12 0.67
CA ASN A 84 3.97 -4.80 0.37
C ASN A 84 3.56 -3.33 0.21
N LEU A 85 3.30 -2.91 -1.04
CA LEU A 85 1.94 -2.66 -1.55
C LEU A 85 2.00 -2.10 -2.98
N GLY A 86 1.79 -2.95 -3.97
CA GLY A 86 1.58 -2.58 -5.37
C GLY A 86 1.05 -3.81 -6.08
N ASP A 87 -0.05 -3.64 -6.81
CA ASP A 87 -0.86 -4.71 -7.39
C ASP A 87 -0.02 -5.69 -8.23
N ASN A 88 0.35 -6.81 -7.60
CA ASN A 88 1.05 -7.92 -8.22
C ASN A 88 -0.02 -8.90 -8.71
N SER A 89 -0.57 -8.65 -9.89
CA SER A 89 -1.31 -9.69 -10.62
C SER A 89 -0.30 -10.70 -11.17
N LEU A 90 0.28 -11.51 -10.29
CA LEU A 90 1.03 -12.70 -10.68
C LEU A 90 0.08 -13.57 -11.51
N THR A 91 0.57 -14.07 -12.64
CA THR A 91 -0.18 -15.04 -13.44
C THR A 91 -0.54 -16.25 -12.58
N GLU A 92 -1.65 -16.91 -12.88
CA GLU A 92 -2.14 -18.07 -12.12
C GLU A 92 -1.05 -19.14 -11.92
N THR A 93 -0.16 -19.29 -12.89
CA THR A 93 1.00 -20.18 -12.86
C THR A 93 2.02 -19.83 -11.78
N GLN A 94 2.37 -18.55 -11.64
CA GLN A 94 3.34 -18.10 -10.63
C GLN A 94 2.75 -18.17 -9.23
N LEU A 95 1.43 -17.97 -9.10
CA LEU A 95 0.73 -18.18 -7.83
C LEU A 95 0.77 -19.65 -7.40
N LYS A 96 0.47 -20.58 -8.32
CA LYS A 96 0.56 -22.03 -8.06
C LYS A 96 1.98 -22.44 -7.68
N GLU A 97 2.99 -21.94 -8.37
CA GLU A 97 4.39 -22.22 -8.06
C GLU A 97 4.78 -21.69 -6.67
N LYS A 98 4.33 -20.49 -6.30
CA LYS A 98 4.60 -19.89 -4.99
C LYS A 98 3.91 -20.66 -3.87
N ILE A 99 2.67 -21.11 -4.08
CA ILE A 99 1.95 -21.96 -3.12
C ILE A 99 2.72 -23.26 -2.89
N LYS A 100 3.12 -23.95 -3.97
CA LYS A 100 3.90 -25.19 -3.90
C LYS A 100 5.21 -25.01 -3.11
N LYS A 101 5.98 -23.96 -3.40
CA LYS A 101 7.23 -23.65 -2.67
C LYS A 101 6.99 -23.37 -1.18
N LEU A 102 5.88 -22.71 -0.85
CA LEU A 102 5.52 -22.43 0.54
C LEU A 102 5.11 -23.71 1.28
N GLU A 103 4.37 -24.61 0.63
CA GLU A 103 3.98 -25.91 1.20
C GLU A 103 5.20 -26.77 1.50
N GLU A 104 6.14 -26.88 0.56
CA GLU A 104 7.41 -27.61 0.75
C GLU A 104 8.21 -27.05 1.93
N LYS A 105 8.32 -25.71 2.02
CA LYS A 105 9.01 -25.06 3.13
C LYS A 105 8.32 -25.32 4.48
N ASN A 106 6.99 -25.30 4.51
CA ASN A 106 6.24 -25.60 5.72
C ASN A 106 6.45 -27.03 6.18
N TYR A 107 6.45 -27.98 5.24
CA TYR A 107 6.72 -29.39 5.51
C TYR A 107 8.10 -29.58 6.16
N TRP A 108 9.14 -28.96 5.59
CA TRP A 108 10.49 -28.99 6.16
C TRP A 108 10.57 -28.41 7.57
N LEU A 109 9.93 -27.25 7.80
CA LEU A 109 9.88 -26.63 9.13
C LEU A 109 9.17 -27.52 10.15
N GLN A 110 8.17 -28.29 9.72
CA GLN A 110 7.42 -29.18 10.60
C GLN A 110 8.27 -30.37 11.04
N LEU A 111 9.02 -30.96 10.10
CA LEU A 111 10.01 -32.00 10.40
C LEU A 111 11.12 -31.51 11.33
N GLU A 112 11.62 -30.30 11.11
CA GLU A 112 12.65 -29.71 11.96
C GLU A 112 12.14 -29.43 13.38
N ASN A 113 10.93 -28.86 13.50
CA ASN A 113 10.29 -28.66 14.80
C ASN A 113 10.03 -29.99 15.53
N ASP A 114 9.61 -31.04 14.83
CA ASP A 114 9.39 -32.36 15.43
C ASP A 114 10.70 -33.04 15.84
N ALA A 115 11.78 -32.83 15.09
CA ALA A 115 13.12 -33.28 15.48
C ALA A 115 13.64 -32.53 16.72
N LEU A 116 13.33 -31.23 16.84
CA LEU A 116 13.70 -30.41 17.99
C LEU A 116 12.86 -30.70 19.24
N LYS A 117 11.58 -31.07 19.08
CA LYS A 117 10.67 -31.48 20.18
C LYS A 117 10.96 -32.85 20.79
N LYS A 118 11.83 -33.65 20.15
CA LYS A 118 12.25 -34.98 20.63
C LYS A 118 13.56 -34.97 21.43
N ARG A 119 14.14 -33.79 21.69
CA ARG A 119 15.18 -33.58 22.70
C ARG A 119 14.54 -33.11 24.01
#